data_AF-A0A366MQN7-F1
#
_entry.id   AF-A0A366MQN7-F1
#
_cell.length_a   1.000
_cell.length_b   1.000
_cell.length_c   1.000
_cell.angle_alpha   90.00
_cell.angle_beta   90.00
_cell.angle_gamma   90.00
#
_symmetry.space_group_name_H-M   'P 1'
#
loop_
_entity.id
_entity.type
_entity.pdbx_description
1 polymer ?
#
loop_
_entity_poly.entity_id
_entity_poly.type
_entity_poly.pdbx_seq_one_letter_code
_entity_poly.pdbx_strand_id
1 'polypeptide(L)'
;MSYKVKFSDYFNNLLLFTNIVLWIFIIYVIFISLIIGNILDKDYKTLIIVLISLGIIIIIFGYWFYAKINAFRKSSESVGESVGESVESLVKRRTLNEKLRIIEKLALYLYEDKYSIKIGNRIGITLISIGVIIYIVKYIL
;
A
#
# COMPACT_ATOMS: atom_id res chain seq x y z
N MET A 1 -15.29 27.31 -17.55
CA MET A 1 -15.61 25.89 -17.83
C MET A 1 -15.77 25.19 -16.48
N SER A 2 -16.99 24.79 -16.13
CA SER A 2 -17.31 24.25 -14.79
C SER A 2 -16.91 22.77 -14.72
N TYR A 3 -15.92 22.47 -13.86
CA TYR A 3 -15.39 21.12 -13.65
C TYR A 3 -16.45 20.28 -12.89
N LYS A 4 -17.36 19.62 -13.61
CA LYS A 4 -18.29 18.65 -13.01
C LYS A 4 -17.54 17.35 -12.74
N VAL A 5 -16.97 17.24 -11.55
CA VAL A 5 -16.43 15.97 -11.03
C VAL A 5 -17.58 14.96 -10.97
N LYS A 6 -17.47 13.81 -11.65
CA LYS A 6 -18.51 12.77 -11.62
C LYS A 6 -18.56 12.15 -10.23
N PHE A 7 -19.77 11.92 -9.72
CA PHE A 7 -20.00 11.29 -8.41
C PHE A 7 -19.31 9.91 -8.30
N SER A 8 -19.14 9.21 -9.42
CA SER A 8 -18.38 7.95 -9.52
C SER A 8 -16.93 8.08 -9.07
N ASP A 9 -16.29 9.22 -9.30
CA ASP A 9 -14.88 9.44 -9.01
C ASP A 9 -14.68 9.71 -7.50
N TYR A 10 -15.65 10.39 -6.88
CA TYR A 10 -15.71 10.51 -5.42
C TYR A 10 -15.95 9.15 -4.77
N PHE A 11 -16.85 8.34 -5.31
CA PHE A 11 -17.17 7.03 -4.76
C PHE A 11 -15.97 6.06 -4.86
N ASN A 12 -15.26 6.06 -5.99
CA ASN A 12 -14.06 5.25 -6.17
C ASN A 12 -12.90 5.68 -5.26
N ASN A 13 -12.68 6.99 -5.10
CA ASN A 13 -11.66 7.50 -4.18
C ASN A 13 -12.01 7.21 -2.71
N LEU A 14 -13.29 7.33 -2.34
CA LEU A 14 -13.78 6.95 -1.02
C LEU A 14 -13.56 5.45 -0.78
N LEU A 15 -13.93 4.60 -1.74
CA LEU A 15 -13.68 3.16 -1.68
C LEU A 15 -12.19 2.82 -1.52
N LEU A 16 -11.31 3.53 -2.22
CA LEU A 16 -9.86 3.36 -2.11
C LEU A 16 -9.38 3.75 -0.71
N PHE A 17 -9.83 4.89 -0.20
CA PHE A 17 -9.51 5.39 1.14
C PHE A 17 -10.02 4.43 2.22
N THR A 18 -11.28 4.00 2.15
CA THR A 18 -11.87 3.01 3.04
C THR A 18 -11.10 1.69 2.99
N ASN A 19 -10.68 1.24 1.80
CA ASN A 19 -9.85 0.04 1.69
C ASN A 19 -8.52 0.22 2.43
N ILE A 20 -7.83 1.35 2.23
CA ILE A 20 -6.55 1.62 2.90
C ILE A 20 -6.72 1.62 4.42
N VAL A 21 -7.74 2.30 4.94
CA VAL A 21 -8.03 2.34 6.38
C VAL A 21 -8.33 0.95 6.92
N LEU A 22 -9.10 0.15 6.19
CA LEU A 22 -9.47 -1.21 6.57
C LEU A 22 -8.25 -2.14 6.56
N TRP A 23 -7.34 -2.00 5.60
CA TRP A 23 -6.07 -2.71 5.58
C TRP A 23 -5.14 -2.31 6.74
N ILE A 24 -5.04 -1.02 7.06
CA ILE A 24 -4.28 -0.55 8.23
C ILE A 24 -4.85 -1.13 9.52
N PHE A 25 -6.18 -1.14 9.64
CA PHE A 25 -6.87 -1.72 10.80
C PHE A 25 -6.63 -3.24 10.91
N ILE A 26 -6.75 -3.98 9.80
CA ILE A 26 -6.45 -5.42 9.77
C ILE A 26 -5.01 -5.69 10.17
N ILE A 27 -4.05 -4.93 9.62
CA ILE A 27 -2.62 -5.05 9.98
C ILE A 27 -2.44 -4.78 11.47
N TYR A 28 -3.04 -3.71 12.00
CA TYR A 28 -2.95 -3.34 13.41
C TYR A 28 -3.50 -4.43 14.34
N VAL A 29 -4.70 -4.96 14.04
CA VAL A 29 -5.33 -6.03 14.82
C VAL A 29 -4.52 -7.32 14.74
N ILE A 30 -4.03 -7.70 13.56
CA ILE A 30 -3.15 -8.87 13.41
C ILE A 30 -1.85 -8.67 14.21
N PHE A 31 -1.26 -7.47 14.15
CA PHE A 31 -0.02 -7.19 14.86
C PHE A 31 -0.20 -7.25 16.38
N ILE A 32 -1.28 -6.68 16.91
CA ILE A 32 -1.48 -6.62 18.36
C ILE A 32 -2.04 -7.93 18.90
N SER A 33 -3.05 -8.51 18.27
CA SER A 33 -3.71 -9.69 18.82
C SER A 33 -2.90 -10.97 18.55
N LEU A 34 -2.37 -11.14 17.33
CA LEU A 34 -1.68 -12.39 16.98
C LEU A 34 -0.20 -12.37 17.37
N ILE A 35 0.55 -11.30 17.09
CA ILE A 35 2.00 -11.32 17.39
C ILE A 35 2.23 -11.23 18.90
N ILE A 36 1.60 -10.28 19.60
CA ILE A 36 1.79 -10.14 21.05
C ILE A 36 1.21 -11.34 21.80
N GLY A 37 0.02 -11.83 21.41
CA GLY A 37 -0.61 -13.01 22.00
C GLY A 37 0.29 -14.25 21.91
N ASN A 38 0.77 -14.59 20.72
CA ASN A 38 1.65 -15.76 20.54
C ASN A 38 3.01 -15.61 21.27
N ILE A 39 3.52 -14.38 21.47
CA ILE A 39 4.71 -14.15 22.29
C ILE A 39 4.42 -14.44 23.77
N LEU A 40 3.28 -13.98 24.30
CA LEU A 40 2.87 -14.21 25.69
C LEU A 40 2.63 -15.69 25.97
N ASP A 41 1.96 -16.38 25.05
CA ASP A 41 1.64 -17.81 25.15
C ASP A 41 2.84 -18.72 24.81
N LYS A 42 3.99 -18.13 24.43
CA LYS A 42 5.21 -18.82 23.98
C LYS A 42 4.97 -19.79 22.81
N ASP A 43 3.92 -19.58 22.02
CA ASP A 43 3.68 -20.34 20.79
C ASP A 43 4.52 -19.78 19.64
N TYR A 44 5.81 -20.09 19.69
CA TYR A 44 6.78 -19.65 18.68
C TYR A 44 6.48 -20.26 17.30
N LYS A 45 5.87 -21.45 17.23
CA LYS A 45 5.56 -22.10 15.95
C LYS A 45 4.52 -21.30 15.19
N THR A 46 3.43 -20.95 15.86
CA THR A 46 2.36 -20.13 15.27
C THR A 46 2.87 -18.72 14.97
N LEU A 47 3.68 -18.14 15.87
CA LEU A 47 4.30 -16.83 15.65
C LEU A 47 5.15 -16.76 14.37
N ILE A 48 6.00 -17.76 14.12
CA ILE A 48 6.85 -17.82 12.93
C ILE A 48 5.98 -17.87 11.66
N ILE A 49 4.96 -18.72 11.65
CA ILE A 49 4.05 -18.86 10.50
C ILE A 49 3.34 -17.52 10.24
N VAL A 50 2.85 -16.86 11.29
CA VAL A 50 2.16 -15.56 11.18
C VAL A 50 3.10 -14.50 10.61
N LEU A 51 4.33 -14.38 11.13
CA LEU A 51 5.30 -13.38 10.68
C LEU A 51 5.68 -13.55 9.20
N ILE A 52 5.97 -14.78 8.79
CA ILE A 52 6.35 -15.09 7.40
C ILE A 52 5.15 -14.83 6.48
N SER A 53 3.97 -15.34 6.84
CA SER A 53 2.75 -15.17 6.02
C SER A 53 2.37 -13.70 5.88
N LEU A 54 2.43 -12.93 6.98
CA LEU A 54 2.15 -11.50 6.96
C LEU A 54 3.16 -10.73 6.12
N GLY A 55 4.45 -11.09 6.20
CA GLY A 55 5.49 -10.50 5.36
C GLY A 55 5.24 -10.71 3.86
N ILE A 56 4.86 -11.93 3.46
CA ILE A 56 4.50 -12.24 2.07
C ILE A 56 3.26 -11.45 1.62
N ILE A 57 2.21 -11.39 2.45
CA ILE A 57 0.98 -10.64 2.16
C ILE A 57 1.29 -9.16 1.94
N ILE A 58 2.14 -8.56 2.78
CA ILE A 58 2.52 -7.14 2.66
C ILE A 58 3.30 -6.87 1.36
N ILE A 59 4.19 -7.77 0.95
CA ILE A 59 4.89 -7.70 -0.33
C ILE A 59 3.87 -7.70 -1.47
N ILE A 60 2.99 -8.72 -1.51
CA ILE A 60 1.96 -8.87 -2.55
C ILE A 60 1.06 -7.64 -2.59
N PHE A 61 0.65 -7.12 -1.43
CA PHE A 61 -0.19 -5.93 -1.33
C PHE A 61 0.51 -4.70 -1.90
N GLY A 62 1.80 -4.50 -1.64
CA GLY A 62 2.59 -3.41 -2.23
C GLY A 62 2.59 -3.43 -3.76
N TYR A 63 2.73 -4.63 -4.36
CA TYR A 63 2.65 -4.82 -5.81
C TYR A 63 1.23 -4.64 -6.36
N TRP A 64 0.23 -5.21 -5.69
CA TRP A 64 -1.18 -5.07 -6.09
C TRP A 64 -1.64 -3.62 -6.03
N PHE A 65 -1.26 -2.88 -4.99
CA PHE A 65 -1.57 -1.47 -4.84
C PHE A 65 -0.94 -0.63 -5.96
N TYR A 66 0.33 -0.90 -6.30
CA TYR A 66 1.00 -0.27 -7.43
C TYR A 66 0.29 -0.59 -8.76
N ALA A 67 -0.08 -1.85 -8.99
CA ALA A 67 -0.82 -2.27 -10.19
C ALA A 67 -2.20 -1.61 -10.29
N LYS A 68 -2.91 -1.46 -9.17
CA LYS A 68 -4.23 -0.80 -9.12
C LYS A 68 -4.12 0.69 -9.44
N ILE A 69 -3.11 1.38 -8.90
CA ILE A 69 -2.81 2.78 -9.27
C ILE A 69 -2.53 2.90 -10.77
N ASN A 70 -1.74 1.98 -11.34
CA ASN A 70 -1.47 1.96 -12.78
C ASN A 70 -2.69 1.61 -13.64
N ALA A 71 -3.60 0.75 -13.16
CA ALA A 71 -4.83 0.41 -13.87
C ALA A 71 -5.81 1.59 -13.92
N PHE A 72 -5.97 2.31 -12.80
CA PHE A 72 -6.74 3.57 -12.76
C PHE A 72 -6.23 4.59 -13.79
N ARG A 73 -4.91 4.62 -14.03
CA ARG A 73 -4.27 5.46 -15.07
C ARG A 73 -4.65 5.02 -16.49
N LYS A 74 -4.63 3.73 -16.80
CA LYS A 74 -4.93 3.24 -18.15
C LYS A 74 -6.39 3.49 -18.53
N SER A 75 -7.30 3.43 -17.57
CA SER A 75 -8.71 3.77 -17.80
C SER A 75 -8.95 5.27 -18.01
N SER A 76 -8.16 6.16 -17.40
CA SER A 76 -8.25 7.60 -17.65
C SER A 76 -7.56 8.02 -18.96
N GLU A 77 -6.63 7.22 -19.47
CA GLU A 77 -5.98 7.42 -20.78
C GLU A 77 -6.89 7.00 -21.95
N SER A 78 -7.76 5.99 -21.77
CA SER A 78 -8.69 5.50 -22.79
C SER A 78 -10.00 6.29 -22.92
N VAL A 79 -10.33 7.13 -21.92
CA VAL A 79 -11.51 7.99 -21.95
C VAL A 79 -11.03 9.41 -22.18
N GLY A 80 -10.96 9.78 -23.46
CA GLY A 80 -10.64 11.13 -23.88
C GLY A 80 -11.35 12.17 -23.01
N GLU A 81 -10.53 13.05 -22.43
CA GLU A 81 -10.90 14.43 -22.11
C GLU A 81 -11.66 14.76 -20.82
N SER A 82 -11.97 13.85 -19.88
CA SER A 82 -12.70 14.34 -18.68
C SER A 82 -12.63 13.58 -17.35
N VAL A 83 -11.63 12.73 -17.10
CA VAL A 83 -11.55 12.01 -15.80
C VAL A 83 -10.11 12.01 -15.26
N GLY A 84 -9.83 13.03 -14.44
CA GLY A 84 -8.60 13.16 -13.65
C GLY A 84 -7.38 13.60 -14.45
N GLU A 85 -6.75 14.70 -14.05
CA GLU A 85 -5.43 15.09 -14.55
C GLU A 85 -4.48 13.88 -14.51
N SER A 86 -3.96 13.48 -15.69
CA SER A 86 -3.01 12.38 -15.80
C SER A 86 -1.77 12.69 -14.94
N VAL A 87 -1.11 11.67 -14.39
CA VAL A 87 0.12 11.88 -13.59
C VAL A 87 1.17 12.67 -14.37
N GLU A 88 1.19 12.51 -15.70
CA GLU A 88 2.05 13.27 -16.61
C GLU A 88 1.72 14.77 -16.65
N SER A 89 0.42 15.13 -16.55
CA SER A 89 0.00 16.51 -16.35
C SER A 89 0.39 17.04 -14.98
N LEU A 90 0.32 16.23 -13.91
CA LEU A 90 0.81 16.60 -12.58
C LEU A 90 2.34 16.78 -12.54
N VAL A 91 3.09 15.96 -13.28
CA VAL A 91 4.55 16.11 -13.47
C VAL A 91 4.85 17.43 -14.20
N LYS A 92 4.13 17.75 -15.30
CA LYS A 92 4.26 19.05 -15.98
C LYS A 92 3.95 20.23 -15.05
N ARG A 93 2.86 20.15 -14.28
CA ARG A 93 2.48 21.19 -13.31
C ARG A 93 3.52 21.35 -12.19
N ARG A 94 4.11 20.25 -11.72
CA ARG A 94 5.26 20.28 -10.79
C ARG A 94 6.48 20.97 -11.39
N THR A 95 6.79 20.68 -12.65
CA THR A 95 7.92 21.26 -13.39
C THR A 95 7.73 22.75 -13.64
N LEU A 96 6.46 23.19 -13.75
CA LEU A 96 6.05 24.60 -13.86
C LEU A 96 5.92 25.31 -12.50
N ASN A 97 6.34 24.69 -11.39
CA ASN A 97 6.23 25.23 -10.03
C ASN A 97 4.79 25.56 -9.58
N GLU A 98 3.78 24.95 -10.17
CA GLU A 98 2.40 25.14 -9.72
C GLU A 98 2.13 24.45 -8.38
N LYS A 99 1.23 25.06 -7.59
CA LYS A 99 0.87 24.58 -6.25
C LYS A 99 -0.01 23.32 -6.35
N LEU A 100 0.61 22.15 -6.22
CA LEU A 100 -0.08 20.86 -6.15
C LEU A 100 -0.77 20.63 -4.79
N ARG A 101 -1.98 20.07 -4.81
CA ARG A 101 -2.71 19.63 -3.61
C ARG A 101 -2.00 18.43 -2.97
N ILE A 102 -2.23 18.21 -1.67
CA ILE A 102 -1.59 17.12 -0.91
C ILE A 102 -1.87 15.75 -1.54
N ILE A 103 -3.09 15.54 -2.02
CA ILE A 103 -3.51 14.29 -2.68
C ILE A 103 -2.75 14.06 -3.99
N GLU A 104 -2.53 15.12 -4.78
CA GLU A 104 -1.77 15.09 -6.04
C GLU A 104 -0.28 14.84 -5.80
N LYS A 105 0.28 15.45 -4.75
CA LYS A 105 1.66 15.17 -4.31
C LYS A 105 1.84 13.73 -3.88
N LEU A 106 0.88 13.18 -3.14
CA LEU A 106 0.91 11.78 -2.68
C LEU A 106 0.86 10.82 -3.88
N ALA A 107 0.03 11.12 -4.87
CA ALA A 107 -0.06 10.34 -6.11
C ALA A 107 1.26 10.36 -6.90
N LEU A 108 1.88 11.53 -7.07
CA LEU A 108 3.20 11.69 -7.69
C LEU A 108 4.29 10.89 -6.95
N TYR A 109 4.30 10.97 -5.61
CA TYR A 109 5.30 10.32 -4.76
C TYR A 109 5.18 8.79 -4.78
N LEU A 110 3.95 8.28 -4.80
CA LEU A 110 3.69 6.85 -4.92
C LEU A 110 4.02 6.31 -6.33
N TYR A 111 3.97 7.18 -7.36
CA TYR A 111 4.18 6.83 -8.77
C TYR A 111 5.65 6.88 -9.22
N GLU A 112 6.32 8.04 -9.12
CA GLU A 112 7.70 8.23 -9.63
C GLU A 112 8.67 7.25 -8.98
N ASP A 113 8.44 6.96 -7.71
CA ASP A 113 9.46 6.36 -6.87
C ASP A 113 9.18 4.88 -6.55
N LYS A 114 8.11 4.30 -7.14
CA LYS A 114 7.60 2.94 -6.85
C LYS A 114 7.54 2.68 -5.34
N TYR A 115 7.19 3.72 -4.57
CA TYR A 115 7.45 3.76 -3.14
C TYR A 115 6.60 2.74 -2.38
N SER A 116 5.38 2.44 -2.87
CA SER A 116 4.54 1.37 -2.32
C SER A 116 5.19 -0.01 -2.39
N ILE A 117 5.86 -0.32 -3.51
CA ILE A 117 6.61 -1.58 -3.68
C ILE A 117 7.84 -1.57 -2.76
N LYS A 118 8.59 -0.48 -2.74
CA LYS A 118 9.80 -0.37 -1.90
C LYS A 118 9.47 -0.54 -0.41
N ILE A 119 8.41 0.12 0.08
CA ILE A 119 7.95 0.00 1.46
C ILE A 119 7.45 -1.42 1.74
N GLY A 120 6.57 -1.96 0.88
CA GLY A 120 6.03 -3.31 1.03
C GLY A 120 7.13 -4.37 1.09
N ASN A 121 8.12 -4.26 0.20
CA ASN A 121 9.28 -5.15 0.19
C ASN A 121 10.13 -5.02 1.45
N ARG A 122 10.44 -3.78 1.89
CA ARG A 122 11.23 -3.58 3.11
C ARG A 122 10.55 -4.17 4.33
N ILE A 123 9.28 -3.82 4.56
CA ILE A 123 8.52 -4.30 5.72
C ILE A 123 8.34 -5.83 5.65
N GLY A 124 7.96 -6.36 4.49
CA GLY A 124 7.72 -7.78 4.34
C GLY A 124 8.97 -8.63 4.50
N ILE A 125 10.11 -8.20 3.94
CA ILE A 125 11.40 -8.88 4.14
C ILE A 125 11.80 -8.81 5.62
N THR A 126 11.63 -7.67 6.30
CA THR A 126 11.93 -7.56 7.73
C THR A 126 11.12 -8.56 8.56
N LEU A 127 9.83 -8.70 8.29
CA LEU A 127 8.97 -9.67 8.99
C LEU A 127 9.38 -11.12 8.75
N ILE A 128 9.67 -11.47 7.50
CA ILE A 128 10.16 -12.81 7.14
C ILE A 128 11.47 -13.10 7.86
N SER A 129 12.42 -12.14 7.84
CA SER A 129 13.71 -12.28 8.52
C SER A 129 13.55 -12.48 10.03
N ILE A 130 12.66 -11.73 10.69
CA ILE A 130 12.38 -11.94 12.13
C ILE A 130 11.83 -13.35 12.37
N GLY A 131 10.88 -13.80 11.56
CA GLY A 131 10.34 -15.16 11.65
C GLY A 131 11.42 -16.24 11.50
N VAL A 132 12.32 -16.08 10.52
CA VAL A 132 13.44 -17.00 10.30
C VAL A 132 14.43 -16.98 11.47
N ILE A 133 14.75 -15.81 12.02
CA ILE A 133 15.66 -15.70 13.19
C ILE A 133 15.05 -16.43 14.39
N ILE A 134 13.76 -16.24 14.68
CA ILE A 134 13.07 -16.93 15.78
C ILE A 134 13.12 -18.44 15.57
N TYR A 135 12.90 -18.92 14.34
CA TYR A 135 13.00 -20.34 14.02
C TYR A 135 14.39 -20.92 14.32
N ILE A 136 15.45 -20.26 13.84
CA ILE A 136 16.83 -20.69 14.06
C ILE A 136 17.14 -20.75 15.57
N VAL A 137 16.80 -19.70 16.32
CA VAL A 137 17.10 -19.58 17.75
C VAL A 137 16.35 -20.59 18.61
N LYS A 138 15.15 -21.04 18.19
CA LYS A 138 14.31 -21.93 19.02
C LYS A 138 14.35 -23.40 18.63
N TYR A 139 14.67 -23.71 17.37
CA TYR A 139 14.56 -25.07 16.85
C TYR A 139 15.88 -25.64 16.31
N ILE A 140 16.93 -24.81 16.16
CA ILE A 140 18.24 -25.26 15.66
C ILE A 140 19.33 -25.09 16.73
N LEU A 141 19.39 -23.92 17.37
CA LEU A 141 20.26 -23.64 18.52
C LEU A 141 19.67 -24.19 19.82
#